data_AF-V6Z4Y7-F1
#
_entry.id   AF-V6Z4Y7-F1
#
_cell.length_a   1.000
_cell.length_b   1.000
_cell.length_c   1.000
_cell.angle_alpha   90.00
_cell.angle_beta   90.00
_cell.angle_gamma   90.00
#
_symmetry.space_group_name_H-M   'P 1'
#
loop_
_entity.id
_entity.type
_entity.pdbx_description
1 polymer ?
#
loop_
_entity_poly.entity_id
_entity_poly.type
_entity_poly.pdbx_seq_one_letter_code
_entity_poly.pdbx_strand_id
1 'polypeptide(L)' 'MRAVFGIDVSKASSEVAIVINSEKIHGYSMTNDAIGFS' A
#
# COMPACT_ATOMS: atom_id res chain seq x y z
N MET A 1 -15.93 12.83 -4.58
CA MET A 1 -14.71 12.44 -3.83
C MET A 1 -14.44 10.97 -4.11
N ARG A 2 -13.29 10.62 -4.70
CA ARG A 2 -12.94 9.24 -5.03
C ARG A 2 -11.70 8.83 -4.25
N ALA A 3 -11.84 7.84 -3.39
CA ALA A 3 -10.74 7.20 -2.68
C ALA A 3 -10.43 5.86 -3.33
N VAL A 4 -9.15 5.54 -3.48
CA VAL A 4 -8.65 4.26 -4.01
C VAL A 4 -7.61 3.73 -3.04
N PHE A 5 -7.69 2.42 -2.76
CA PHE A 5 -6.67 1.68 -2.03
C PHE A 5 -5.85 0.88 -3.04
N GLY A 6 -4.56 1.19 -3.15
CA GLY A 6 -3.62 0.53 -4.05
C GLY A 6 -2.64 -0.32 -3.28
N ILE A 7 -2.36 -1.51 -3.81
CA ILE A 7 -1.33 -2.42 -3.33
C ILE A 7 -0.47 -2.78 -4.54
N ASP A 8 0.82 -2.50 -4.46
CA ASP A 8 1.84 -2.99 -5.38
C ASP A 8 2.71 -4.00 -4.62
N VAL A 9 2.85 -5.20 -5.15
CA VAL A 9 3.47 -6.34 -4.44
C VAL A 9 4.64 -6.83 -5.26
N SER A 10 5.83 -6.84 -4.64
CA SER A 10 7.03 -7.46 -5.19
C SER A 10 7.48 -8.67 -4.36
N LYS A 11 8.58 -9.32 -4.74
CA LYS A 11 9.12 -10.46 -3.99
C LYS A 11 9.64 -10.07 -2.61
N ALA A 12 10.22 -8.88 -2.45
CA ALA A 12 10.92 -8.47 -1.22
C ALA A 12 10.11 -7.47 -0.38
N SER A 13 9.39 -6.56 -1.03
CA SER A 13 8.59 -5.53 -0.38
C SER A 13 7.28 -5.29 -1.12
N SER A 14 6.32 -4.71 -0.40
CA SER A 14 5.07 -4.23 -0.97
C SER A 14 4.86 -2.78 -0.61
N GLU A 15 4.25 -2.05 -1.53
CA GLU A 15 3.85 -0.67 -1.36
C GLU A 15 2.33 -0.62 -1.24
N VAL A 16 1.85 0.09 -0.22
CA VAL A 16 0.43 0.32 0.00
C VAL A 16 0.17 1.81 -0.02
N ALA A 17 -0.87 2.25 -0.74
CA ALA A 17 -1.22 3.66 -0.83
C ALA A 17 -2.73 3.90 -0.76
N ILE A 18 -3.10 4.98 -0.08
CA ILE A 18 -4.45 5.56 -0.15
C ILE A 18 -4.37 6.80 -1.02
N VAL A 19 -5.11 6.79 -2.11
CA VAL A 19 -5.16 7.88 -3.09
C VAL A 19 -6.53 8.53 -3.05
N ILE A 20 -6.60 9.85 -2.86
CA ILE A 20 -7.85 10.63 -2.89
C ILE A 20 -7.75 11.63 -4.04
N ASN A 21 -8.73 11.62 -4.94
CA ASN A 21 -8.76 12.51 -6.10
C ASN A 21 -7.44 12.49 -6.93
N SER A 22 -6.86 11.28 -7.07
CA SER A 22 -5.59 11.02 -7.77
C SER A 22 -4.33 11.54 -7.05
N GLU A 23 -4.44 12.00 -5.81
CA GLU A 23 -3.30 12.39 -4.97
C GLU A 23 -3.04 11.31 -3.91
N LYS A 24 -1.78 10.89 -3.75
CA LYS A 24 -1.36 9.94 -2.72
C LYS A 24 -1.35 10.64 -1.37
N ILE A 25 -2.28 10.27 -0.49
CA ILE A 25 -2.44 10.89 0.84
C ILE A 25 -1.65 10.12 1.90
N HIS A 26 -1.68 8.79 1.83
CA HIS A 26 -0.89 7.93 2.72
C HIS A 26 -0.17 6.85 1.91
N GLY A 27 1.04 6.51 2.34
CA GLY A 27 1.89 5.53 1.69
C GLY A 27 2.76 4.79 2.70
N TYR A 28 2.81 3.47 2.57
CA TYR A 28 3.65 2.60 3.37
C TYR A 28 4.43 1.67 2.45
N SER A 29 5.66 1.34 2.84
CA SER A 29 6.42 0.22 2.27
C SER A 29 6.64 -0.78 3.40
N MET A 30 6.45 -2.06 3.11
CA MET A 30 6.58 -3.14 4.07
C MET A 30 7.38 -4.29 3.46
N THR A 31 8.23 -4.93 4.25
CA THR A 31 8.92 -6.15 3.84
C THR A 31 7.94 -7.33 3.83
N ASN A 32 8.10 -8.22 2.84
CA ASN A 32 7.23 -9.38 2.67
C ASN A 32 7.77 -10.63 3.37
N ASP A 33 8.65 -10.44 4.36
CA ASP A 33 9.33 -11.51 5.10
C ASP A 33 8.50 -12.11 6.23
N ALA A 34 7.35 -11.51 6.56
CA ALA A 34 6.40 -12.04 7.53
C ALA A 34 4.94 -11.80 7.11
N ILE A 35 4.07 -12.78 7.39
CA ILE A 35 2.62 -12.63 7.27
C ILE A 35 2.07 -12.16 8.61
N GLY A 36 1.76 -10.87 8.73
CA GLY A 36 1.23 -10.25 9.95
C GLY A 36 -0.30 -10.33 10.05
N PHE A 37 -0.87 -11.52 10.20
CA PHE A 37 -2.25 -11.68 10.67
C PHE A 37 -2.22 -11.97 12.18
N SER A 38 -2.37 -10.93 13.00
CA SER A 38 -2.64 -11.06 14.44
C SER A 38 -4.13 -10.83 14.72
#